data_AF-A0A2M6Y7X4-F1
#
_entry.id   AF-A0A2M6Y7X4-F1
#
_cell.length_a   1.000
_cell.length_b   1.000
_cell.length_c   1.000
_cell.angle_alpha   90.00
_cell.angle_beta   90.00
_cell.angle_gamma   90.00
#
_symmetry.space_group_name_H-M   'P 1'
#
loop_
_entity.id
_entity.type
_entity.pdbx_description
1 polymer ?
#
loop_
_entity_poly.entity_id
_entity_poly.type
_entity_poly.pdbx_seq_one_letter_code
_entity_poly.pdbx_strand_id
1 'polypeptide(L)'
;MSYNWGPHYIIPSEVFKSYSGAIRLREEFDEDLLHRELQELGLAGPIVRVTNPWYYRKKNTDTWIKIGESEDRQENFPVRWDTMSLENGQHEVLGLMHVFVKKDSEEKAIARVNIVEVTVEN
;
A
#
# COMPACT_ATOMS: atom_id res chain seq x y z
N MET A 1 -1.21 -21.31 -2.45
CA MET A 1 -0.46 -20.35 -3.30
C MET A 1 -0.77 -18.96 -2.75
N SER A 2 0.18 -18.03 -2.67
CA SER A 2 -0.11 -16.68 -2.17
C SER A 2 -1.09 -15.99 -3.13
N TYR A 3 -2.34 -15.76 -2.71
CA TYR A 3 -3.26 -14.95 -3.48
C TYR A 3 -2.81 -13.50 -3.44
N ASN A 4 -2.89 -12.80 -4.58
CA ASN A 4 -2.47 -11.41 -4.65
C ASN A 4 -3.69 -10.50 -4.40
N TRP A 5 -4.16 -10.48 -3.15
CA TRP A 5 -5.28 -9.64 -2.71
C TRP A 5 -4.85 -8.25 -2.24
N GLY A 6 -3.55 -8.11 -1.98
CA GLY A 6 -2.89 -6.88 -1.58
C GLY A 6 -2.15 -6.24 -2.75
N PRO A 7 -1.32 -5.22 -2.48
CA PRO A 7 -1.21 -4.04 -3.31
C PRO A 7 -1.07 -4.24 -4.83
N HIS A 8 -2.04 -3.74 -5.61
CA HIS A 8 -1.79 -3.34 -6.99
C HIS A 8 -1.82 -1.81 -7.08
N TYR A 9 -0.69 -1.21 -7.44
CA TYR A 9 -0.51 0.23 -7.45
C TYR A 9 -1.41 0.91 -8.50
N ILE A 10 -2.15 1.93 -8.08
CA ILE A 10 -2.78 2.91 -8.99
C ILE A 10 -2.07 4.25 -8.80
N ILE A 11 -0.78 4.29 -9.14
CA ILE A 11 -0.13 5.56 -9.49
C ILE A 11 -0.66 5.96 -10.88
N PRO A 12 -0.73 7.26 -11.27
CA PRO A 12 -1.07 7.64 -12.65
C PRO A 12 -0.24 6.89 -13.71
N SER A 13 -0.77 5.74 -14.16
CA SER A 13 -0.22 4.75 -15.08
C SER A 13 1.00 3.95 -14.61
N GLU A 14 1.00 2.64 -14.91
CA GLU A 14 2.20 1.78 -14.96
C GLU A 14 3.21 2.22 -16.05
N VAL A 15 2.80 3.14 -16.92
CA VAL A 15 3.49 3.57 -18.14
C VAL A 15 4.46 4.73 -17.87
N PHE A 16 4.13 5.62 -16.92
CA PHE A 16 4.96 6.75 -16.54
C PHE A 16 5.58 6.50 -15.17
N LYS A 17 6.89 6.27 -15.12
CA LYS A 17 7.66 6.15 -13.86
C LYS A 17 8.27 7.47 -13.39
N SER A 18 8.03 8.59 -14.09
CA SER A 18 8.51 9.91 -13.67
C SER A 18 7.34 10.74 -13.14
N TYR A 19 7.52 11.34 -11.98
CA TYR A 19 6.49 12.15 -11.33
C TYR A 19 7.05 13.46 -10.76
N SER A 20 6.17 14.46 -10.69
CA SER A 20 6.43 15.78 -10.12
C SER A 20 5.13 16.33 -9.51
N GLY A 21 5.25 17.17 -8.48
CA GLY A 21 4.10 17.81 -7.85
C GLY A 21 3.31 16.93 -6.89
N ALA A 22 1.99 17.15 -6.86
CA ALA A 22 1.08 16.43 -5.98
C ALA A 22 0.57 15.14 -6.65
N ILE A 23 1.03 14.01 -6.16
CA ILE A 23 0.65 12.67 -6.62
C ILE A 23 -0.40 12.10 -5.67
N ARG A 24 -1.37 11.37 -6.21
CA ARG A 24 -2.34 10.59 -5.43
C ARG A 24 -1.98 9.11 -5.53
N LEU A 25 -1.48 8.55 -4.43
CA LEU A 25 -1.21 7.13 -4.25
C LEU A 25 -2.51 6.41 -3.94
N ARG A 26 -2.72 5.25 -4.55
CA ARG A 26 -3.90 4.40 -4.43
C ARG A 26 -3.51 2.95 -4.65
N GLU A 27 -4.32 2.06 -4.11
CA GLU A 27 -4.04 0.63 -4.12
C GLU A 27 -5.33 -0.18 -4.25
N GLU A 28 -5.33 -1.13 -5.19
CA GLU A 28 -6.42 -2.10 -5.32
C GLU A 28 -6.45 -3.08 -4.16
N PHE A 29 -7.66 -3.49 -3.80
CA PHE A 29 -7.93 -4.43 -2.73
C PHE A 29 -8.95 -5.46 -3.22
N ASP A 30 -8.48 -6.68 -3.46
CA ASP A 30 -9.35 -7.78 -3.88
C ASP A 30 -9.82 -8.55 -2.63
N GLU A 31 -11.03 -8.20 -2.20
CA GLU A 31 -11.62 -8.78 -1.01
C GLU A 31 -11.90 -10.28 -1.16
N ASP A 32 -12.22 -10.77 -2.36
CA ASP A 32 -12.49 -12.19 -2.60
C ASP A 32 -11.21 -13.03 -2.46
N LEU A 33 -10.10 -12.54 -3.01
CA LEU A 33 -8.79 -13.17 -2.85
C LEU A 33 -8.33 -13.13 -1.40
N LEU A 34 -8.57 -12.03 -0.68
CA LEU A 34 -8.26 -11.93 0.74
C LEU A 34 -9.01 -12.99 1.55
N HIS A 35 -10.31 -13.16 1.29
CA HIS A 35 -11.11 -14.17 1.99
C HIS A 35 -10.58 -15.58 1.77
N ARG A 36 -10.14 -15.91 0.55
CA ARG A 36 -9.50 -17.21 0.26
C ARG A 36 -8.21 -17.40 1.04
N GLU A 37 -7.36 -16.38 1.10
CA GLU A 37 -6.12 -16.44 1.89
C GLU A 37 -6.39 -16.58 3.39
N LEU A 38 -7.32 -15.80 3.93
CA LEU A 38 -7.72 -15.90 5.33
C LEU A 38 -8.24 -17.30 5.66
N GLN A 39 -8.99 -17.93 4.76
CA GLN A 39 -9.41 -19.32 4.92
C GLN A 39 -8.22 -20.28 4.94
N GLU A 40 -7.28 -20.18 4.00
CA GLU A 40 -6.09 -21.03 3.94
C GLU A 40 -5.19 -20.87 5.18
N LEU A 41 -5.07 -19.66 5.72
CA LEU A 41 -4.31 -19.37 6.94
C LEU A 41 -5.06 -19.78 8.22
N GLY A 42 -6.29 -20.26 8.10
CA GLY A 42 -7.15 -20.54 9.26
C GLY A 42 -7.45 -19.27 10.06
N LEU A 43 -7.48 -18.11 9.42
CA LEU A 43 -7.79 -16.79 9.99
C LEU A 43 -9.16 -16.27 9.56
N ALA A 44 -9.99 -17.12 8.94
CA ALA A 44 -11.34 -16.76 8.52
C ALA A 44 -12.16 -16.20 9.70
N GLY A 45 -12.68 -14.99 9.51
CA GLY A 45 -13.43 -14.22 10.48
C GLY A 45 -13.79 -12.85 9.89
N PRO A 46 -14.64 -12.06 10.56
CA PRO A 46 -15.00 -10.74 10.07
C PRO A 46 -13.77 -9.82 10.05
N ILE A 47 -13.60 -9.12 8.92
CA ILE A 47 -12.62 -8.05 8.77
C ILE A 47 -13.09 -6.86 9.60
N VAL A 48 -12.31 -6.47 10.59
CA VAL A 48 -12.60 -5.35 11.50
C VAL A 48 -12.14 -4.04 10.87
N ARG A 49 -10.96 -4.06 10.26
CA ARG A 49 -10.30 -2.86 9.73
C ARG A 49 -9.30 -3.22 8.64
N VAL A 50 -9.14 -2.34 7.66
CA VAL A 50 -8.06 -2.41 6.67
C VAL A 50 -7.41 -1.04 6.59
N THR A 51 -6.09 -1.00 6.69
CA THR A 51 -5.31 0.24 6.68
C THR A 51 -4.16 0.10 5.71
N ASN A 52 -3.87 1.15 4.94
CA ASN A 52 -2.72 1.18 4.04
C ASN A 52 -1.85 2.40 4.31
N PRO A 53 -0.85 2.29 5.20
CA PRO A 53 0.23 3.24 5.32
C PRO A 53 1.18 3.19 4.12
N TRP A 54 1.58 4.38 3.69
CA TRP A 54 2.49 4.60 2.58
C TRP A 54 3.79 5.23 3.05
N TYR A 55 4.89 4.82 2.44
CA TYR A 55 6.23 5.30 2.74
C TYR A 55 7.00 5.56 1.46
N TYR A 56 7.99 6.44 1.53
CA TYR A 56 8.98 6.60 0.47
C TYR A 56 10.39 6.59 1.05
N ARG A 57 11.37 6.36 0.17
CA ARG A 57 12.77 6.62 0.44
C ARG A 57 13.50 6.93 -0.86
N LYS A 58 14.66 7.57 -0.78
CA LYS A 58 15.59 7.63 -1.92
C LYS A 58 16.15 6.23 -2.15
N LYS A 59 16.29 5.81 -3.40
CA LYS A 59 16.78 4.46 -3.73
C LYS A 59 18.16 4.23 -3.09
N ASN A 60 18.38 3.02 -2.56
CA ASN A 60 19.61 2.62 -1.85
C ASN A 60 19.86 3.36 -0.51
N THR A 61 18.80 3.82 0.15
CA THR A 61 18.86 4.31 1.53
C THR A 61 18.10 3.38 2.47
N ASP A 62 18.44 3.39 3.75
CA ASP A 62 17.87 2.44 4.72
C ASP A 62 16.60 2.96 5.41
N THR A 63 16.35 4.27 5.34
CA THR A 63 15.28 4.93 6.10
C THR A 63 14.03 5.15 5.24
N TRP A 64 12.91 4.62 5.71
CA TRP A 64 11.59 4.87 5.14
C TRP A 64 10.93 6.07 5.83
N ILE A 65 10.40 7.00 5.04
CA ILE A 65 9.69 8.19 5.51
C ILE A 65 8.21 7.99 5.22
N LYS A 66 7.35 8.09 6.25
CA LYS A 66 5.90 7.93 6.10
C LYS A 66 5.35 9.10 5.29
N ILE A 67 4.63 8.79 4.21
CA ILE A 67 3.87 9.75 3.40
C ILE A 67 2.54 10.03 4.09
N GLY A 68 1.83 8.96 4.47
CA GLY A 68 0.50 9.03 5.03
C GLY A 68 -0.10 7.64 5.20
N GLU A 69 -1.38 7.57 5.53
CA GLU A 69 -2.12 6.34 5.72
C GLU A 69 -3.58 6.57 5.39
N SER A 70 -4.25 5.54 4.88
CA SER A 70 -5.67 5.58 4.58
C SER A 70 -6.37 4.30 5.03
N GLU A 71 -7.60 4.44 5.49
CA GLU A 71 -8.53 3.34 5.76
C GLU A 71 -9.73 3.37 4.78
N ASP A 72 -9.75 4.35 3.86
CA ASP A 72 -10.85 4.54 2.93
C ASP A 72 -10.77 3.56 1.76
N ARG A 73 -11.43 2.41 1.95
CA ARG A 73 -11.54 1.36 0.95
C ARG A 73 -12.31 1.80 -0.30
N GLN A 74 -13.28 2.71 -0.18
CA GLN A 74 -14.12 3.12 -1.33
C GLN A 74 -13.32 3.91 -2.37
N GLU A 75 -12.33 4.66 -1.90
CA GLU A 75 -11.44 5.46 -2.74
C GLU A 75 -10.09 4.79 -3.03
N ASN A 76 -9.97 3.48 -2.78
CA ASN A 76 -8.74 2.68 -2.95
C ASN A 76 -7.57 3.20 -2.09
N PHE A 77 -7.84 3.46 -0.81
CA PHE A 77 -6.87 3.86 0.20
C PHE A 77 -6.01 5.07 -0.22
N PRO A 78 -6.62 6.20 -0.58
CA PRO A 78 -5.91 7.32 -1.19
C PRO A 78 -4.99 8.01 -0.18
N VAL A 79 -3.76 8.30 -0.60
CA VAL A 79 -2.83 9.17 0.12
C VAL A 79 -2.21 10.17 -0.86
N ARG A 80 -2.16 11.45 -0.46
CA ARG A 80 -1.47 12.48 -1.23
C ARG A 80 0.02 12.46 -0.90
N TRP A 81 0.86 12.40 -1.92
CA TRP A 81 2.31 12.56 -1.81
C TRP A 81 2.74 13.82 -2.57
N ASP A 82 3.33 14.77 -1.87
CA ASP A 82 3.88 15.98 -2.49
C ASP A 82 5.37 15.79 -2.73
N THR A 83 5.79 15.70 -4.00
CA THR A 83 7.19 15.46 -4.34
C THR A 83 8.00 16.71 -4.54
N MET A 84 7.39 17.92 -4.52
CA MET A 84 8.08 19.17 -4.90
C MET A 84 9.28 19.50 -4.00
N SER A 85 9.28 19.01 -2.77
CA SER A 85 10.38 19.20 -1.81
C SER A 85 11.41 18.07 -1.82
N LEU A 86 11.24 17.06 -2.68
CA LEU A 86 12.15 15.92 -2.78
C LEU A 86 13.27 16.21 -3.76
N GLU A 87 14.44 15.62 -3.52
CA GLU A 87 15.53 15.64 -4.47
C GLU A 87 15.14 14.89 -5.74
N ASN A 88 15.59 15.36 -6.90
CA ASN A 88 15.37 14.64 -8.15
C ASN A 88 16.13 13.30 -8.16
N GLY A 89 15.56 12.30 -8.82
CA GLY A 89 16.16 10.98 -9.01
C GLY A 89 15.29 9.81 -8.55
N GLN A 90 15.92 8.65 -8.41
CA GLN A 90 15.23 7.40 -8.11
C GLN A 90 14.82 7.32 -6.63
N HIS A 91 13.54 7.01 -6.42
CA HIS A 91 12.91 6.76 -5.14
C HIS A 91 12.21 5.41 -5.17
N GLU A 92 12.02 4.85 -3.99
CA GLU A 92 11.14 3.71 -3.78
C GLU A 92 9.93 4.18 -2.99
N VAL A 93 8.75 3.75 -3.41
CA VAL A 93 7.49 3.92 -2.69
C VAL A 93 7.05 2.56 -2.20
N LEU A 94 6.56 2.50 -0.96
CA LEU A 94 6.13 1.29 -0.29
C LEU A 94 4.70 1.48 0.22
N GLY A 95 3.80 0.60 -0.21
CA GLY A 95 2.48 0.38 0.38
C GLY A 95 2.55 -0.82 1.33
N LEU A 96 1.98 -0.68 2.52
CA LEU A 96 1.94 -1.74 3.54
C LEU A 96 0.52 -1.92 4.04
N MET A 97 -0.26 -2.71 3.31
CA MET A 97 -1.65 -2.96 3.65
C MET A 97 -1.75 -3.93 4.81
N HIS A 98 -2.44 -3.51 5.88
CA HIS A 98 -2.78 -4.32 7.03
C HIS A 98 -4.26 -4.67 7.01
N VAL A 99 -4.58 -5.93 7.24
CA VAL A 99 -5.94 -6.42 7.42
C VAL A 99 -6.05 -6.98 8.83
N PHE A 100 -6.96 -6.40 9.60
CA PHE A 100 -7.29 -6.83 10.96
C PHE A 100 -8.56 -7.67 10.90
N VAL A 101 -8.48 -8.91 11.34
CA VAL A 101 -9.59 -9.85 11.41
C VAL A 101 -9.87 -10.23 12.85
N LYS A 102 -11.15 -10.28 13.21
CA LYS A 102 -11.55 -10.83 14.51
C LYS A 102 -11.67 -12.33 14.38
N LYS A 103 -10.91 -13.06 15.18
CA LYS A 103 -11.04 -14.52 15.28
C LYS A 103 -11.22 -14.89 16.74
N ASP A 104 -12.29 -15.64 17.02
CA ASP A 104 -12.71 -15.99 18.37
C ASP A 104 -12.93 -14.72 19.22
N SER A 105 -12.03 -14.43 20.17
CA SER A 105 -12.02 -13.23 21.01
C SER A 105 -10.80 -12.34 20.82
N GLU A 106 -9.97 -12.64 19.81
CA GLU A 106 -8.72 -11.91 19.53
C GLU A 106 -8.78 -11.22 18.17
N GLU A 107 -8.07 -10.10 18.05
CA GLU A 107 -7.79 -9.47 16.77
C GLU A 107 -6.45 -10.01 16.25
N LYS A 108 -6.45 -10.48 15.00
CA LYS A 108 -5.25 -10.92 14.29
C LYS A 108 -5.03 -10.03 13.09
N ALA A 109 -3.78 -9.73 12.79
CA ALA A 109 -3.42 -8.93 11.64
C ALA A 109 -2.61 -9.77 10.64
N ILE A 110 -2.92 -9.62 9.36
CA ILE A 110 -2.02 -9.99 8.27
C ILE A 110 -1.64 -8.74 7.50
N ALA A 111 -0.43 -8.72 6.95
CA ALA A 111 0.05 -7.57 6.20
C ALA A 111 0.66 -7.99 4.86
N ARG A 112 0.51 -7.14 3.87
CA ARG A 112 1.12 -7.29 2.53
C ARG A 112 1.89 -6.03 2.20
N VAL A 113 3.09 -6.23 1.68
CA VAL A 113 3.99 -5.16 1.26
C VAL A 113 4.12 -5.15 -0.25
N ASN A 114 4.18 -3.97 -0.83
CA ASN A 114 4.59 -3.80 -2.22
C ASN A 114 5.48 -2.56 -2.35
N ILE A 115 6.56 -2.71 -3.09
CA ILE A 115 7.57 -1.68 -3.29
C ILE A 115 7.71 -1.43 -4.79
N VAL A 116 7.61 -0.17 -5.20
CA VAL A 116 7.84 0.24 -6.58
C VAL A 116 8.89 1.33 -6.66
N GLU A 117 9.66 1.28 -7.74
CA GLU A 117 10.62 2.32 -8.07
C GLU A 117 9.97 3.41 -8.92
N VAL A 118 10.21 4.66 -8.54
CA VAL A 118 9.73 5.86 -9.23
C VAL A 118 10.88 6.86 -9.38
N THR A 119 10.87 7.61 -10.46
CA THR A 119 11.73 8.78 -10.68
C THR A 119 10.97 10.03 -10.24
N VAL A 120 11.59 10.87 -9.41
CA VAL A 120 11.09 12.22 -9.12
C VAL A 120 11.86 13.23 -9.97
N GLU A 121 11.13 14.09 -10.68
CA GLU A 121 11.66 15.13 -11.56
C GLU A 121 10.91 16.46 -11.34
N ASN A 122 11.38 17.27 -10.39
CA ASN A 122 10.90 18.63 -10.12
C ASN A 122 11.68 19.70 -10.91
#